data_AF-A0AAD4CT04-F1
#
_entry.id   AF-A0AAD4CT04-F1
#
_cell.length_a   1.000
_cell.length_b   1.000
_cell.length_c   1.000
_cell.angle_alpha   90.00
_cell.angle_beta   90.00
_cell.angle_gamma   90.00
#
_symmetry.space_group_name_H-M   'P 1'
#
loop_
_entity.id
_entity.type
_entity.pdbx_description
1 polymer ?
#
loop_
_entity_poly.entity_id
_entity_poly.type
_entity_poly.pdbx_seq_one_letter_code
_entity_poly.pdbx_strand_id
1 'polypeptide(L)'
;MRPPPPLLRSLTSTTTTLPCSRRLLLTRRFPSPVYARTVASYTHRHHASAISVLPTAVDTSSPDFQENAEQMKQLVDRMATLHSTVSQGGPQKAKDKHIARGKMLPRDRVTALIDPGTSFLELSALAGHEMYGEDVPAGGIITGIGTVEGVTCMIVANDSTVKGGTYYPITVKKHLRAQAIAQENKLPCLYLVDSGGANLPHQADVFPDKEHFGRIFFNQARMSSLGIPQISVVMGPCTAGGAYVPAMSDETIIVENQGTIFLAGPPLVKAATGEEVSAEDLGGGQLHSSISGVTDYLAVDDAHAIVLARRSISNLNYPTTSVPLQLSPTAEETTIKEPLYDPAELNGIVGTNLRRQIPVHEVIARIVDGSEFAEFKRDYGSTLVTGFARIFGHQVGIVANNGILFSESSLKGAHFIELCAQRKIPLIFLQNISGFMVGADAEKGGIAKNGAKLVTAVACADVPKFTVVFGSSAGAGNYGMCGRAYSPRMLFMWPNAKIGVMGSEQLSAVMEAVGRAADPELKARIDRESEAVFSSARLWDDGVIPPAQTRQVLGLSLAAALGGKTDPDVQTRFGVFRM
;
A
#
# COMPACT_ATOMS: atom_id res chain seq x y z
N MET A 1 -57.02 -32.88 -58.38
CA MET A 1 -58.41 -32.71 -58.88
C MET A 1 -59.32 -33.45 -57.90
N ARG A 2 -60.21 -32.72 -57.20
CA ARG A 2 -61.67 -32.65 -57.39
C ARG A 2 -62.45 -33.92 -56.94
N PRO A 3 -63.68 -33.76 -56.39
CA PRO A 3 -64.19 -34.57 -55.27
C PRO A 3 -65.61 -35.12 -55.66
N PRO A 4 -66.68 -35.19 -54.82
CA PRO A 4 -66.85 -35.23 -53.37
C PRO A 4 -67.68 -36.49 -52.92
N PRO A 5 -68.74 -36.51 -52.05
CA PRO A 5 -69.04 -37.61 -51.12
C PRO A 5 -70.37 -38.37 -51.46
N PRO A 6 -71.61 -38.19 -50.88
CA PRO A 6 -72.12 -37.59 -49.62
C PRO A 6 -73.16 -38.46 -48.81
N LEU A 7 -73.63 -37.91 -47.66
CA LEU A 7 -74.92 -38.16 -46.95
C LEU A 7 -75.14 -39.48 -46.14
N LEU A 8 -76.06 -39.62 -45.16
CA LEU A 8 -76.78 -38.79 -44.16
C LEU A 8 -77.97 -39.64 -43.64
N ARG A 9 -78.12 -39.87 -42.32
CA ARG A 9 -79.35 -40.19 -41.54
C ARG A 9 -78.91 -40.69 -40.16
N SER A 10 -79.19 -40.08 -39.00
CA SER A 10 -80.46 -39.66 -38.39
C SER A 10 -81.44 -40.81 -38.11
N LEU A 11 -81.67 -41.13 -36.82
CA LEU A 11 -82.98 -40.98 -36.14
C LEU A 11 -82.94 -41.51 -34.69
N THR A 12 -83.70 -40.83 -33.82
CA THR A 12 -84.40 -41.30 -32.58
C THR A 12 -83.70 -42.30 -31.65
N SER A 13 -83.32 -41.96 -30.41
CA SER A 13 -84.15 -41.49 -29.26
C SER A 13 -85.14 -42.53 -28.68
N THR A 14 -84.75 -43.17 -27.58
CA THR A 14 -85.68 -43.58 -26.52
C THR A 14 -85.04 -43.31 -25.16
N THR A 15 -85.64 -42.37 -24.44
CA THR A 15 -85.35 -42.01 -23.05
C THR A 15 -85.74 -43.12 -22.08
N THR A 16 -84.85 -43.47 -21.15
CA THR A 16 -85.23 -44.18 -19.92
C THR A 16 -85.02 -43.24 -18.73
N THR A 17 -86.12 -42.75 -18.17
CA THR A 17 -86.13 -41.88 -17.00
C THR A 17 -86.03 -42.67 -15.71
N LEU A 18 -85.09 -42.31 -14.81
CA LEU A 18 -85.10 -42.71 -13.40
C LEU A 18 -85.01 -41.46 -12.50
N PRO A 19 -85.62 -41.48 -11.30
CA PRO A 19 -86.05 -40.24 -10.65
C PRO A 19 -85.01 -39.60 -9.70
N CYS A 20 -85.10 -38.27 -9.70
CA CYS A 20 -84.66 -37.30 -8.69
C CYS A 20 -84.20 -37.81 -7.31
N SER A 21 -82.97 -37.47 -6.93
CA SER A 21 -82.68 -37.04 -5.56
C SER A 21 -81.67 -35.89 -5.55
N ARG A 22 -81.94 -34.87 -4.72
CA ARG A 22 -81.20 -33.60 -4.70
C ARG A 22 -79.84 -33.74 -4.02
N ARG A 23 -78.75 -33.39 -4.73
CA ARG A 23 -77.63 -32.64 -4.13
C ARG A 23 -77.20 -31.51 -5.05
N LEU A 24 -77.54 -30.29 -4.66
CA LEU A 24 -76.92 -29.06 -5.19
C LEU A 24 -75.48 -29.02 -4.68
N LEU A 25 -74.57 -29.65 -5.43
CA LEU A 25 -73.14 -29.38 -5.31
C LEU A 25 -72.89 -27.99 -5.91
N LEU A 26 -72.92 -26.98 -5.04
CA LEU A 26 -72.32 -25.68 -5.31
C LEU A 26 -70.87 -25.91 -5.72
N THR A 27 -70.62 -25.87 -7.03
CA THR A 27 -69.28 -25.77 -7.58
C THR A 27 -68.72 -24.41 -7.19
N ARG A 28 -68.12 -24.34 -5.99
CA ARG A 28 -67.14 -23.30 -5.67
C ARG A 28 -66.04 -23.40 -6.72
N ARG A 29 -66.19 -22.64 -7.81
CA ARG A 29 -65.07 -22.19 -8.61
C ARG A 29 -64.19 -21.40 -7.64
N PHE A 30 -63.16 -22.05 -7.12
CA PHE A 30 -62.05 -21.31 -6.55
C PHE A 30 -61.58 -20.35 -7.65
N PRO A 31 -61.54 -19.03 -7.40
CA PRO A 31 -60.88 -18.15 -8.35
C PRO A 31 -59.44 -18.64 -8.46
N SER A 32 -58.98 -18.87 -9.69
CA SER A 32 -57.55 -19.05 -9.95
C SER A 32 -56.81 -17.93 -9.21
N PRO A 33 -55.71 -18.21 -8.49
CA PRO A 33 -55.01 -17.18 -7.76
C PRO A 33 -54.59 -16.09 -8.74
N VAL A 34 -55.28 -14.95 -8.67
CA VAL A 34 -54.86 -13.75 -9.37
C VAL A 34 -53.55 -13.39 -8.70
N TYR A 35 -52.44 -13.67 -9.40
CA TYR A 35 -51.11 -13.25 -8.98
C TYR A 35 -51.06 -11.72 -9.06
N ALA A 36 -51.63 -11.07 -8.05
CA ALA A 36 -51.42 -9.67 -7.77
C ALA A 36 -49.92 -9.51 -7.53
N ARG A 37 -49.22 -8.96 -8.53
CA ARG A 37 -47.82 -8.55 -8.36
C ARG A 37 -47.76 -7.65 -7.13
N THR A 38 -47.01 -8.08 -6.13
CA THR A 38 -46.61 -7.22 -5.01
C THR A 38 -45.72 -6.11 -5.58
N VAL A 39 -46.34 -4.97 -5.91
CA VAL A 39 -45.61 -3.77 -6.32
C VAL A 39 -44.91 -3.24 -5.08
N ALA A 40 -43.60 -3.49 -4.97
CA ALA A 40 -42.77 -2.83 -3.98
C ALA A 40 -42.78 -1.32 -4.27
N SER A 41 -43.49 -0.56 -3.42
CA SER A 41 -43.60 0.90 -3.55
C SER A 41 -42.31 1.62 -3.15
N TYR A 42 -41.50 0.99 -2.30
CA TYR A 42 -40.20 1.52 -1.84
C TYR A 42 -39.28 0.38 -1.40
N THR A 43 -38.04 0.37 -1.89
CA THR A 43 -36.98 -0.53 -1.42
C THR A 43 -36.03 0.25 -0.52
N HIS A 44 -36.02 -0.05 0.77
CA HIS A 44 -35.21 0.68 1.74
C HIS A 44 -33.71 0.42 1.54
N ARG A 45 -32.87 1.45 1.73
CA ARG A 45 -31.40 1.33 1.58
C ARG A 45 -30.77 0.20 2.42
N HIS A 46 -31.38 -0.17 3.54
CA HIS A 46 -30.86 -1.22 4.42
C HIS A 46 -30.94 -2.61 3.79
N HIS A 47 -31.83 -2.84 2.81
CA HIS A 47 -31.86 -4.10 2.05
C HIS A 47 -30.56 -4.29 1.24
N ALA A 48 -29.98 -3.21 0.71
CA ALA A 48 -28.72 -3.27 -0.04
C ALA A 48 -27.52 -3.57 0.88
N SER A 49 -27.46 -2.96 2.07
CA SER A 49 -26.47 -3.32 3.10
C SER A 49 -26.65 -4.77 3.56
N ALA A 50 -27.88 -5.22 3.83
CA ALA A 50 -28.16 -6.56 4.33
C ALA A 50 -27.69 -7.70 3.39
N ILE A 51 -27.71 -7.49 2.08
CA ILE A 51 -27.16 -8.45 1.10
C ILE A 51 -25.65 -8.27 0.84
N SER A 52 -25.05 -7.19 1.36
CA SER A 52 -23.63 -6.87 1.22
C SER A 52 -22.80 -7.25 2.44
N VAL A 53 -23.40 -7.45 3.61
CA VAL A 53 -22.69 -7.96 4.80
C VAL A 53 -22.15 -9.36 4.50
N LEU A 54 -20.83 -9.51 4.59
CA LEU A 54 -20.18 -10.81 4.44
C LEU A 54 -20.41 -11.65 5.70
N PRO A 55 -20.95 -12.88 5.60
CA PRO A 55 -20.99 -13.81 6.73
C PRO A 55 -19.60 -14.44 6.93
N THR A 56 -19.20 -14.61 8.20
CA THR A 56 -18.06 -15.46 8.58
C THR A 56 -18.49 -16.93 8.64
N ALA A 57 -17.62 -17.83 8.17
CA ALA A 57 -17.67 -19.27 8.44
C ALA A 57 -16.50 -19.73 9.33
N VAL A 58 -15.70 -18.80 9.85
CA VAL A 58 -14.52 -19.08 10.68
C VAL A 58 -14.94 -19.54 12.07
N ASP A 59 -14.55 -20.77 12.43
CA ASP A 59 -14.56 -21.26 13.80
C ASP A 59 -13.18 -21.06 14.44
N THR A 60 -13.09 -20.07 15.33
CA THR A 60 -11.85 -19.73 16.06
C THR A 60 -11.45 -20.78 17.10
N SER A 61 -12.34 -21.73 17.43
CA SER A 61 -12.04 -22.87 18.29
C SER A 61 -11.50 -24.09 17.54
N SER A 62 -11.53 -24.07 16.20
CA SER A 62 -11.09 -25.19 15.37
C SER A 62 -9.57 -25.42 15.44
N PRO A 63 -9.09 -26.69 15.35
CA PRO A 63 -7.66 -26.99 15.38
C PRO A 63 -6.86 -26.30 14.27
N ASP A 64 -7.41 -26.21 13.05
CA ASP A 64 -6.75 -25.56 11.90
C ASP A 64 -6.56 -24.06 12.14
N PHE A 65 -7.55 -23.38 12.75
CA PHE A 65 -7.43 -21.96 13.10
C PHE A 65 -6.37 -21.74 14.17
N GLN A 66 -6.34 -22.60 15.20
CA GLN A 66 -5.35 -22.52 16.28
C GLN A 66 -3.92 -22.80 15.78
N GLU A 67 -3.75 -23.80 14.91
CA GLU A 67 -2.47 -24.09 14.23
C GLU A 67 -1.99 -22.86 13.43
N ASN A 68 -2.85 -22.32 12.56
CA ASN A 68 -2.53 -21.15 11.74
C ASN A 68 -2.18 -19.93 12.61
N ALA A 69 -2.94 -19.69 13.69
CA ALA A 69 -2.76 -18.55 14.57
C ALA A 69 -1.42 -18.61 15.31
N GLU A 70 -1.03 -19.78 15.84
CA GLU A 70 0.26 -19.98 16.51
C GLU A 70 1.44 -19.82 15.53
N GLN A 71 1.35 -20.43 14.34
CA GLN A 71 2.40 -20.26 13.33
C GLN A 71 2.54 -18.80 12.86
N MET A 72 1.43 -18.08 12.66
CA MET A 72 1.45 -16.66 12.31
C MET A 72 2.01 -15.82 13.46
N LYS A 73 1.63 -16.12 14.71
CA LYS A 73 2.13 -15.44 15.91
C LYS A 73 3.66 -15.49 15.98
N GLN A 74 4.28 -16.63 15.69
CA GLN A 74 5.74 -16.77 15.65
C GLN A 74 6.39 -15.85 14.61
N LEU A 75 5.78 -15.67 13.44
CA LEU A 75 6.26 -14.73 12.42
C LEU A 75 6.04 -13.26 12.83
N VAL A 76 4.91 -12.94 13.45
CA VAL A 76 4.59 -11.60 13.95
C VAL A 76 5.52 -11.21 15.11
N ASP A 77 5.81 -12.12 16.05
CA ASP A 77 6.74 -11.91 17.16
C ASP A 77 8.19 -11.73 16.68
N ARG A 78 8.62 -12.53 15.68
CA ARG A 78 9.92 -12.35 14.99
C ARG A 78 9.98 -10.97 14.31
N MET A 79 8.90 -10.56 13.65
CA MET A 79 8.80 -9.26 12.99
C MET A 79 8.86 -8.10 14.00
N ALA A 80 8.10 -8.18 15.09
CA ALA A 80 8.12 -7.20 16.16
C ALA A 80 9.51 -7.08 16.82
N THR A 81 10.20 -8.21 17.04
CA THR A 81 11.57 -8.24 17.55
C THR A 81 12.55 -7.55 16.58
N LEU A 82 12.41 -7.82 15.27
CA LEU A 82 13.25 -7.20 14.24
C LEU A 82 12.99 -5.70 14.13
N HIS A 83 11.72 -5.26 14.11
CA HIS A 83 11.37 -3.84 14.15
C HIS A 83 11.90 -3.15 15.42
N SER A 84 11.76 -3.77 16.59
CA SER A 84 12.32 -3.26 17.85
C SER A 84 13.84 -3.16 17.83
N THR A 85 14.52 -4.10 17.17
CA THR A 85 15.98 -4.08 17.00
C THR A 85 16.40 -2.93 16.09
N VAL A 86 15.74 -2.82 14.93
CA VAL A 86 16.04 -1.79 13.94
C VAL A 86 15.66 -0.39 14.43
N SER A 87 14.63 -0.25 15.27
CA SER A 87 14.27 1.03 15.87
C SER A 87 15.32 1.58 16.84
N GLN A 88 16.26 0.76 17.31
CA GLN A 88 17.38 1.21 18.15
C GLN A 88 18.40 2.07 17.41
N GLY A 89 18.37 2.13 16.07
CA GLY A 89 19.32 2.88 15.26
C GLY A 89 20.74 2.32 15.36
N GLY A 90 21.74 3.19 15.47
CA GLY A 90 23.13 2.81 15.60
C GLY A 90 23.51 2.17 16.95
N PRO A 91 24.74 1.64 17.06
CA PRO A 91 25.23 1.02 18.29
C PRO A 91 25.25 2.03 19.45
N GLN A 92 25.09 1.55 20.69
CA GLN A 92 24.93 2.42 21.86
C GLN A 92 26.00 3.51 21.96
N LYS A 93 27.28 3.17 21.75
CA LYS A 93 28.41 4.12 21.72
C LYS A 93 28.24 5.29 20.72
N ALA A 94 27.54 5.06 19.60
CA ALA A 94 27.22 6.12 18.63
C ALA A 94 26.07 7.01 19.14
N LYS A 95 25.04 6.42 19.77
CA LYS A 95 23.96 7.17 20.44
C LYS A 95 24.48 8.02 21.60
N ASP A 96 25.31 7.45 22.47
CA ASP A 96 25.93 8.17 23.59
C ASP A 96 26.75 9.37 23.07
N LYS A 97 27.53 9.19 22.00
CA LYS A 97 28.30 10.26 21.36
C LYS A 97 27.42 11.32 20.68
N HIS A 98 26.24 10.95 20.19
CA HIS A 98 25.27 11.88 19.60
C HIS A 98 24.59 12.73 20.69
N ILE A 99 24.13 12.10 21.76
CA ILE A 99 23.51 12.77 22.93
C ILE A 99 24.55 13.67 23.63
N ALA A 100 25.79 13.22 23.79
CA ALA A 100 26.89 14.02 24.38
C ALA A 100 27.27 15.27 23.56
N ARG A 101 26.72 15.44 22.36
CA ARG A 101 26.83 16.66 21.54
C ARG A 101 25.61 17.59 21.67
N GLY A 102 24.69 17.32 22.61
CA GLY A 102 23.46 18.10 22.79
C GLY A 102 22.32 17.75 21.82
N LYS A 103 22.48 16.70 21.01
CA LYS A 103 21.57 16.38 19.90
C LYS A 103 20.46 15.42 20.34
N MET A 104 19.22 15.70 19.91
CA MET A 104 18.09 14.75 20.02
C MET A 104 18.31 13.56 19.08
N LEU A 105 17.91 12.35 19.48
CA LEU A 105 18.00 11.20 18.56
C LEU A 105 17.03 11.37 17.38
N PRO A 106 17.33 10.79 16.20
CA PRO A 106 16.49 10.90 15.00
C PRO A 106 15.01 10.55 15.22
N ARG A 107 14.71 9.51 16.01
CA ARG A 107 13.31 9.13 16.34
C ARG A 107 12.66 10.09 17.33
N ASP A 108 13.42 10.68 18.25
CA ASP A 108 12.92 11.69 19.19
C ASP A 108 12.55 12.97 18.43
N ARG A 109 13.36 13.37 17.43
CA ARG A 109 13.07 14.49 16.53
C ARG A 109 11.77 14.28 15.76
N VAL A 110 11.56 13.09 15.17
CA VAL A 110 10.28 12.76 14.50
C VAL A 110 9.11 12.77 15.49
N THR A 111 9.29 12.23 16.70
CA THR A 111 8.25 12.18 17.75
C THR A 111 7.87 13.58 18.24
N ALA A 112 8.82 14.50 18.36
CA ALA A 112 8.57 15.89 18.74
C ALA A 112 7.97 16.74 17.58
N LEU A 113 8.19 16.33 16.33
CA LEU A 113 7.70 17.02 15.14
C LEU A 113 6.22 16.75 14.87
N ILE A 114 5.77 15.51 15.05
CA ILE A 114 4.38 15.11 14.78
C ILE A 114 3.39 15.59 15.86
N ASP A 115 2.14 15.77 15.45
CA ASP A 115 1.06 16.22 16.33
C ASP A 115 0.73 15.15 17.40
N PRO A 116 0.63 15.54 18.70
CA PRO A 116 0.27 14.61 19.77
C PRO A 116 -1.05 13.87 19.51
N GLY A 117 -1.05 12.55 19.75
CA GLY A 117 -2.21 11.69 19.54
C GLY A 117 -2.46 11.28 18.09
N THR A 118 -1.68 11.76 17.12
CA THR A 118 -1.72 11.30 15.73
C THR A 118 -0.84 10.07 15.50
N SER A 119 -1.04 9.38 14.38
CA SER A 119 -0.23 8.21 13.98
C SER A 119 0.91 8.60 13.05
N PHE A 120 2.04 7.90 13.16
CA PHE A 120 3.13 7.94 12.20
C PHE A 120 3.21 6.62 11.43
N LEU A 121 3.00 6.68 10.11
CA LEU A 121 3.14 5.54 9.21
C LEU A 121 4.60 5.45 8.75
N GLU A 122 5.44 4.73 9.48
CA GLU A 122 6.83 4.47 9.08
C GLU A 122 6.90 3.55 7.85
N LEU A 123 7.77 3.91 6.90
CA LEU A 123 7.93 3.25 5.61
C LEU A 123 9.28 2.53 5.52
N SER A 124 9.27 1.31 4.98
CA SER A 124 10.43 0.46 4.72
C SER A 124 11.40 0.39 5.90
N ALA A 125 10.87 0.13 7.11
CA ALA A 125 11.66 0.04 8.34
C ALA A 125 12.79 -1.00 8.24
N LEU A 126 12.60 -2.10 7.50
CA LEU A 126 13.59 -3.18 7.34
C LEU A 126 14.69 -2.91 6.29
N ALA A 127 14.68 -1.75 5.63
CA ALA A 127 15.64 -1.41 4.58
C ALA A 127 17.10 -1.69 5.00
N GLY A 128 17.88 -2.31 4.12
CA GLY A 128 19.30 -2.61 4.35
C GLY A 128 19.59 -3.84 5.22
N HIS A 129 18.58 -4.49 5.81
CA HIS A 129 18.77 -5.68 6.63
C HIS A 129 19.46 -6.82 5.84
N GLU A 130 20.53 -7.36 6.41
CA GLU A 130 21.40 -8.40 5.82
C GLU A 130 21.95 -8.08 4.40
N MET A 131 22.07 -6.80 4.01
CA MET A 131 22.51 -6.44 2.65
C MET A 131 24.01 -6.21 2.48
N TYR A 132 24.72 -5.70 3.49
CA TYR A 132 26.06 -5.10 3.32
C TYR A 132 27.20 -5.80 4.07
N GLY A 133 26.94 -6.94 4.73
CA GLY A 133 27.90 -7.58 5.64
C GLY A 133 28.14 -6.83 6.95
N GLU A 134 27.50 -5.68 7.12
CA GLU A 134 27.44 -4.86 8.32
C GLU A 134 26.02 -4.33 8.53
N ASP A 135 25.67 -4.03 9.78
CA ASP A 135 24.33 -3.49 10.08
C ASP A 135 24.19 -2.04 9.60
N VAL A 136 23.14 -1.81 8.79
CA VAL A 136 22.65 -0.49 8.40
C VAL A 136 21.15 -0.39 8.71
N PRO A 137 20.77 -0.30 10.01
CA PRO A 137 19.36 -0.33 10.43
C PRO A 137 18.51 0.73 9.72
N ALA A 138 17.33 0.32 9.23
CA ALA A 138 16.42 1.14 8.43
C ALA A 138 17.04 1.82 7.19
N GLY A 139 18.21 1.36 6.74
CA GLY A 139 18.99 2.01 5.69
C GLY A 139 19.60 3.33 6.12
N GLY A 140 19.78 3.59 7.42
CA GLY A 140 20.33 4.85 7.94
C GLY A 140 19.40 6.07 7.78
N ILE A 141 18.11 5.84 7.47
CA ILE A 141 17.13 6.90 7.26
C ILE A 141 15.74 6.44 7.70
N ILE A 142 15.07 7.28 8.50
CA ILE A 142 13.68 7.11 8.92
C ILE A 142 12.82 7.88 7.92
N THR A 143 11.83 7.21 7.36
CA THR A 143 10.91 7.81 6.39
C THR A 143 9.49 7.43 6.78
N GLY A 144 8.55 8.37 6.72
CA GLY A 144 7.14 8.04 7.00
C GLY A 144 6.20 9.21 6.84
N ILE A 145 4.91 8.92 6.97
CA ILE A 145 3.84 9.91 6.87
C ILE A 145 3.35 10.23 8.28
N GLY A 146 3.38 11.51 8.64
CA GLY A 146 2.90 12.02 9.94
C GLY A 146 2.01 13.23 9.76
N THR A 147 1.31 13.64 10.83
CA THR A 147 0.55 14.90 10.83
C THR A 147 1.36 15.95 11.58
N VAL A 148 1.49 17.15 11.01
CA VAL A 148 2.20 18.29 11.59
C VAL A 148 1.34 19.53 11.39
N GLU A 149 0.94 20.19 12.48
CA GLU A 149 0.01 21.33 12.45
C GLU A 149 -1.28 21.03 11.65
N GLY A 150 -1.82 19.82 11.79
CA GLY A 150 -3.01 19.34 11.06
C GLY A 150 -2.77 18.96 9.59
N VAL A 151 -1.57 19.16 9.05
CA VAL A 151 -1.21 18.84 7.66
C VAL A 151 -0.54 17.46 7.59
N THR A 152 -0.94 16.63 6.63
CA THR A 152 -0.31 15.31 6.41
C THR A 152 0.97 15.47 5.58
N CYS A 153 2.12 15.19 6.18
CA CYS A 153 3.45 15.45 5.62
C CYS A 153 4.26 14.16 5.43
N MET A 154 5.14 14.16 4.43
CA MET A 154 6.23 13.19 4.32
C MET A 154 7.42 13.67 5.16
N ILE A 155 7.86 12.85 6.11
CA ILE A 155 9.01 13.14 6.97
C ILE A 155 10.15 12.21 6.58
N VAL A 156 11.34 12.78 6.39
CA VAL A 156 12.58 12.09 6.00
C VAL A 156 13.69 12.53 6.93
N ALA A 157 14.11 11.66 7.85
CA ALA A 157 15.10 11.97 8.89
C ALA A 157 16.32 11.06 8.80
N ASN A 158 17.52 11.63 8.65
CA ASN A 158 18.75 10.84 8.65
C ASN A 158 19.09 10.31 10.05
N ASP A 159 19.55 9.05 10.12
CA ASP A 159 20.10 8.50 11.36
C ASP A 159 21.62 8.59 11.38
N SER A 160 22.12 9.72 11.91
CA SER A 160 23.54 9.99 12.14
C SER A 160 24.26 8.95 13.01
N THR A 161 23.53 8.17 13.81
CA THR A 161 24.09 7.12 14.67
C THR A 161 24.41 5.86 13.87
N VAL A 162 23.68 5.62 12.76
CA VAL A 162 23.95 4.57 11.79
C VAL A 162 25.02 5.05 10.79
N LYS A 163 26.27 4.61 10.99
CA LYS A 163 27.40 4.86 10.05
C LYS A 163 27.61 6.35 9.73
N GLY A 164 27.32 7.25 10.67
CA GLY A 164 27.43 8.70 10.47
C GLY A 164 26.31 9.30 9.60
N GLY A 165 25.18 8.60 9.41
CA GLY A 165 24.11 9.00 8.51
C GLY A 165 24.51 8.95 7.03
N THR A 166 25.50 8.13 6.68
CA THR A 166 26.03 8.08 5.30
C THR A 166 25.10 7.32 4.36
N TYR A 167 24.95 7.81 3.13
CA TYR A 167 24.07 7.22 2.13
C TYR A 167 24.70 5.98 1.48
N TYR A 168 24.30 4.79 1.95
CA TYR A 168 24.38 3.51 1.22
C TYR A 168 23.38 3.49 0.04
N PRO A 169 23.54 2.61 -0.96
CA PRO A 169 22.60 2.48 -2.09
C PRO A 169 21.13 2.35 -1.67
N ILE A 170 20.85 1.59 -0.60
CA ILE A 170 19.49 1.44 -0.09
C ILE A 170 18.93 2.73 0.53
N THR A 171 19.79 3.58 1.12
CA THR A 171 19.43 4.89 1.67
C THR A 171 18.91 5.80 0.57
N VAL A 172 19.61 5.83 -0.57
CA VAL A 172 19.21 6.59 -1.75
C VAL A 172 17.86 6.08 -2.24
N LYS A 173 17.74 4.77 -2.45
CA LYS A 173 16.48 4.15 -2.89
C LYS A 173 15.30 4.45 -1.95
N LYS A 174 15.53 4.47 -0.63
CA LYS A 174 14.53 4.79 0.39
C LYS A 174 14.14 6.27 0.40
N HIS A 175 15.11 7.18 0.31
CA HIS A 175 14.86 8.61 0.16
C HIS A 175 14.03 8.89 -1.11
N LEU A 176 14.43 8.31 -2.26
CA LEU A 176 13.70 8.47 -3.52
C LEU A 176 12.29 7.87 -3.47
N ARG A 177 12.08 6.74 -2.78
CA ARG A 177 10.72 6.19 -2.58
C ARG A 177 9.86 7.11 -1.70
N ALA A 178 10.41 7.69 -0.64
CA ALA A 178 9.70 8.67 0.18
C ALA A 178 9.28 9.90 -0.67
N GLN A 179 10.17 10.43 -1.51
CA GLN A 179 9.83 11.50 -2.44
C GLN A 179 8.80 11.10 -3.51
N ALA A 180 8.85 9.86 -4.04
CA ALA A 180 7.84 9.37 -4.96
C ALA A 180 6.44 9.35 -4.30
N ILE A 181 6.35 8.83 -3.07
CA ILE A 181 5.11 8.84 -2.28
C ILE A 181 4.66 10.29 -2.00
N ALA A 182 5.57 11.19 -1.66
CA ALA A 182 5.26 12.61 -1.44
C ALA A 182 4.75 13.29 -2.71
N GLN A 183 5.39 13.07 -3.86
CA GLN A 183 4.99 13.66 -5.14
C GLN A 183 3.64 13.12 -5.63
N GLU A 184 3.45 11.79 -5.58
CA GLU A 184 2.21 11.14 -6.02
C GLU A 184 1.00 11.56 -5.18
N ASN A 185 1.16 11.65 -3.86
CA ASN A 185 0.09 11.98 -2.91
C ASN A 185 0.05 13.47 -2.52
N LYS A 186 0.96 14.29 -3.08
CA LYS A 186 1.12 15.72 -2.81
C LYS A 186 1.22 16.03 -1.31
N LEU A 187 2.21 15.39 -0.65
CA LEU A 187 2.51 15.62 0.76
C LEU A 187 3.67 16.62 0.87
N PRO A 188 3.57 17.70 1.68
CA PRO A 188 4.72 18.53 2.01
C PRO A 188 5.87 17.68 2.59
N CYS A 189 7.10 17.98 2.20
CA CYS A 189 8.29 17.26 2.63
C CYS A 189 8.99 17.98 3.79
N LEU A 190 9.33 17.24 4.84
CA LEU A 190 10.16 17.68 5.97
C LEU A 190 11.44 16.84 6.02
N TYR A 191 12.56 17.45 5.68
CA TYR A 191 13.89 16.81 5.67
C TYR A 191 14.65 17.15 6.96
N LEU A 192 14.80 16.19 7.87
CA LEU A 192 15.64 16.33 9.07
C LEU A 192 17.05 15.84 8.74
N VAL A 193 17.89 16.77 8.30
CA VAL A 193 19.19 16.52 7.67
C VAL A 193 20.30 16.43 8.71
N ASP A 194 20.98 15.28 8.75
CA ASP A 194 22.08 14.97 9.66
C ASP A 194 22.94 13.84 9.07
N SER A 195 23.74 14.15 8.04
CA SER A 195 24.38 13.15 7.17
C SER A 195 25.84 13.48 6.85
N GLY A 196 26.73 12.52 7.11
CA GLY A 196 28.14 12.57 6.70
C GLY A 196 28.40 12.47 5.18
N GLY A 197 27.36 12.44 4.33
CA GLY A 197 27.49 12.36 2.87
C GLY A 197 27.29 10.94 2.31
N ALA A 198 27.88 10.65 1.16
CA ALA A 198 27.77 9.34 0.50
C ALA A 198 28.64 8.27 1.16
N ASN A 199 28.20 7.00 1.14
CA ASN A 199 29.05 5.88 1.50
C ASN A 199 30.08 5.62 0.38
N LEU A 200 31.30 6.14 0.56
CA LEU A 200 32.33 6.16 -0.49
C LEU A 200 32.70 4.76 -1.05
N PRO A 201 32.79 3.67 -0.26
CA PRO A 201 33.02 2.32 -0.80
C PRO A 201 31.98 1.88 -1.86
N HIS A 202 30.73 2.32 -1.72
CA HIS A 202 29.62 1.99 -2.62
C HIS A 202 29.30 3.14 -3.61
N GLN A 203 30.20 4.10 -3.85
CA GLN A 203 29.90 5.31 -4.61
C GLN A 203 29.32 5.05 -6.02
N ALA A 204 29.73 3.96 -6.68
CA ALA A 204 29.24 3.58 -8.01
C ALA A 204 27.73 3.26 -8.02
N ASP A 205 27.21 2.75 -6.90
CA ASP A 205 25.80 2.42 -6.68
C ASP A 205 25.05 3.53 -5.91
N VAL A 206 25.69 4.70 -5.72
CA VAL A 206 25.15 5.84 -4.97
C VAL A 206 25.14 7.13 -5.80
N PHE A 207 26.05 7.31 -6.77
CA PHE A 207 26.25 8.60 -7.45
C PHE A 207 25.76 8.68 -8.93
N PRO A 208 26.15 7.79 -9.86
CA PRO A 208 26.11 8.12 -11.29
C PRO A 208 24.79 7.92 -12.06
N ASP A 209 23.89 7.00 -11.65
CA ASP A 209 22.74 6.59 -12.47
C ASP A 209 21.48 7.47 -12.22
N LYS A 210 20.47 7.31 -13.09
CA LYS A 210 19.21 8.08 -13.11
C LYS A 210 18.49 8.13 -11.75
N GLU A 211 18.48 7.04 -11.00
CA GLU A 211 17.83 6.94 -9.68
C GLU A 211 18.87 6.83 -8.54
N HIS A 212 20.04 7.46 -8.72
CA HIS A 212 21.07 7.65 -7.70
C HIS A 212 20.94 9.03 -7.01
N PHE A 213 21.88 9.40 -6.14
CA PHE A 213 21.75 10.50 -5.17
C PHE A 213 21.34 11.86 -5.79
N GLY A 214 21.82 12.20 -6.99
CA GLY A 214 21.44 13.42 -7.70
C GLY A 214 19.94 13.55 -8.02
N ARG A 215 19.22 12.42 -8.04
CA ARG A 215 17.77 12.36 -8.27
C ARG A 215 16.96 12.99 -7.13
N ILE A 216 17.52 13.04 -5.92
CA ILE A 216 16.88 13.68 -4.75
C ILE A 216 16.61 15.16 -5.06
N PHE A 217 17.60 15.86 -5.59
CA PHE A 217 17.54 17.29 -5.92
C PHE A 217 16.61 17.58 -7.10
N PHE A 218 16.65 16.70 -8.13
CA PHE A 218 15.68 16.76 -9.23
C PHE A 218 14.26 16.67 -8.71
N ASN A 219 13.97 15.70 -7.83
CA ASN A 219 12.64 15.52 -7.26
C ASN A 219 12.22 16.71 -6.38
N GLN A 220 13.11 17.26 -5.53
CA GLN A 220 12.83 18.46 -4.73
C GLN A 220 12.41 19.64 -5.62
N ALA A 221 13.23 19.99 -6.62
CA ALA A 221 12.94 21.10 -7.54
C ALA A 221 11.62 20.87 -8.32
N ARG A 222 11.34 19.63 -8.73
CA ARG A 222 10.08 19.29 -9.41
C ARG A 222 8.88 19.39 -8.46
N MET A 223 8.97 18.91 -7.22
CA MET A 223 7.90 18.99 -6.23
C MET A 223 7.60 20.44 -5.82
N SER A 224 8.63 21.25 -5.54
CA SER A 224 8.50 22.70 -5.32
C SER A 224 7.79 23.37 -6.50
N SER A 225 8.20 23.10 -7.75
CA SER A 225 7.54 23.63 -8.95
C SER A 225 6.07 23.18 -9.16
N LEU A 226 5.64 22.13 -8.45
CA LEU A 226 4.26 21.63 -8.42
C LEU A 226 3.45 22.18 -7.22
N GLY A 227 4.02 23.06 -6.41
CA GLY A 227 3.38 23.61 -5.21
C GLY A 227 3.26 22.59 -4.06
N ILE A 228 4.19 21.63 -4.00
CA ILE A 228 4.38 20.68 -2.90
C ILE A 228 5.58 21.19 -2.06
N PRO A 229 5.35 21.80 -0.88
CA PRO A 229 6.41 22.47 -0.14
C PRO A 229 7.54 21.55 0.31
N GLN A 230 8.77 22.04 0.23
CA GLN A 230 10.00 21.36 0.63
C GLN A 230 10.61 22.15 1.80
N ILE A 231 10.68 21.56 3.00
CA ILE A 231 11.25 22.19 4.19
C ILE A 231 12.45 21.38 4.67
N SER A 232 13.59 22.03 4.90
CA SER A 232 14.78 21.39 5.47
C SER A 232 15.09 21.89 6.88
N VAL A 233 15.53 20.96 7.73
CA VAL A 233 16.02 21.23 9.09
C VAL A 233 17.41 20.61 9.20
N VAL A 234 18.46 21.44 9.14
CA VAL A 234 19.86 21.03 9.18
C VAL A 234 20.30 20.93 10.64
N MET A 235 20.25 19.70 11.14
CA MET A 235 20.48 19.35 12.55
C MET A 235 21.84 18.65 12.74
N GLY A 236 22.78 18.88 11.83
CA GLY A 236 24.10 18.25 11.81
C GLY A 236 24.87 18.53 10.50
N PRO A 237 25.89 17.70 10.19
CA PRO A 237 26.63 17.82 8.94
C PRO A 237 25.75 17.65 7.70
N CYS A 238 26.04 18.45 6.68
CA CYS A 238 25.40 18.43 5.36
C CYS A 238 26.45 18.73 4.28
N THR A 239 27.20 17.70 3.88
CA THR A 239 28.43 17.85 3.08
C THR A 239 28.27 17.41 1.61
N ALA A 240 29.08 18.01 0.74
CA ALA A 240 29.19 17.72 -0.69
C ALA A 240 27.81 17.78 -1.38
N GLY A 241 27.43 16.75 -2.14
CA GLY A 241 26.12 16.72 -2.78
C GLY A 241 24.95 16.88 -1.80
N GLY A 242 25.11 16.47 -0.53
CA GLY A 242 24.07 16.59 0.49
C GLY A 242 23.65 18.03 0.75
N ALA A 243 24.55 18.99 0.56
CA ALA A 243 24.30 20.43 0.72
C ALA A 243 23.15 20.96 -0.15
N TYR A 244 22.82 20.28 -1.25
CA TYR A 244 21.68 20.65 -2.10
C TYR A 244 20.31 20.28 -1.51
N VAL A 245 20.22 19.43 -0.47
CA VAL A 245 18.93 19.17 0.21
C VAL A 245 18.39 20.46 0.86
N PRO A 246 19.13 21.16 1.74
CA PRO A 246 18.71 22.45 2.25
C PRO A 246 18.71 23.54 1.15
N ALA A 247 19.78 23.67 0.37
CA ALA A 247 19.90 24.75 -0.62
C ALA A 247 18.88 24.70 -1.78
N MET A 248 18.07 23.63 -1.89
CA MET A 248 16.96 23.50 -2.84
C MET A 248 15.61 23.21 -2.14
N SER A 249 15.51 23.49 -0.84
CA SER A 249 14.23 23.55 -0.12
C SER A 249 13.64 24.95 -0.19
N ASP A 250 12.31 25.06 -0.05
CA ASP A 250 11.57 26.34 -0.10
C ASP A 250 11.75 27.15 1.19
N GLU A 251 11.93 26.47 2.33
CA GLU A 251 12.36 27.04 3.61
C GLU A 251 13.41 26.13 4.26
N THR A 252 14.47 26.71 4.80
CA THR A 252 15.57 26.00 5.47
C THR A 252 15.87 26.57 6.86
N ILE A 253 15.88 25.68 7.84
CA ILE A 253 16.26 25.93 9.23
C ILE A 253 17.62 25.28 9.48
N ILE A 254 18.52 25.95 10.20
CA ILE A 254 19.82 25.40 10.61
C ILE A 254 20.05 25.57 12.11
N VAL A 255 20.60 24.55 12.78
CA VAL A 255 20.96 24.63 14.20
C VAL A 255 22.34 25.28 14.36
N GLU A 256 22.43 26.35 15.12
CA GLU A 256 23.67 27.09 15.42
C GLU A 256 24.72 26.17 16.09
N ASN A 257 26.00 26.33 15.75
CA ASN A 257 27.12 25.56 16.33
C ASN A 257 26.99 24.01 16.19
N GLN A 258 26.13 23.53 15.29
CA GLN A 258 25.80 22.10 15.16
C GLN A 258 25.51 21.69 13.71
N GLY A 259 24.67 22.46 13.02
CA GLY A 259 24.36 22.32 11.60
C GLY A 259 25.46 22.94 10.74
N THR A 260 25.89 22.23 9.69
CA THR A 260 26.92 22.75 8.77
C THR A 260 26.61 22.36 7.33
N ILE A 261 26.74 23.29 6.39
CA ILE A 261 26.46 23.08 4.96
C ILE A 261 27.70 23.48 4.14
N PHE A 262 28.23 22.57 3.32
CA PHE A 262 29.32 22.92 2.39
C PHE A 262 29.48 21.91 1.26
N LEU A 263 29.86 22.38 0.07
CA LEU A 263 30.18 21.53 -1.09
C LEU A 263 31.53 20.79 -0.92
N ALA A 264 32.43 21.33 -0.12
CA ALA A 264 33.70 20.71 0.27
C ALA A 264 33.92 21.01 1.74
N GLY A 265 34.03 19.97 2.59
CA GLY A 265 34.32 20.17 4.01
C GLY A 265 35.78 20.55 4.27
N PRO A 266 36.13 20.97 5.50
CA PRO A 266 37.47 21.45 5.82
C PRO A 266 38.64 20.54 5.39
N PRO A 267 38.57 19.19 5.49
CA PRO A 267 39.64 18.33 4.99
C PRO A 267 39.87 18.44 3.47
N LEU A 268 38.81 18.67 2.69
CA LEU A 268 38.88 18.82 1.24
C LEU A 268 39.30 20.24 0.83
N VAL A 269 38.83 21.26 1.54
CA VAL A 269 39.30 22.65 1.37
C VAL A 269 40.81 22.74 1.60
N LYS A 270 41.29 22.21 2.74
CA LYS A 270 42.72 22.15 3.05
C LYS A 270 43.52 21.37 2.01
N ALA A 271 43.01 20.23 1.54
CA ALA A 271 43.69 19.43 0.50
C ALA A 271 43.75 20.13 -0.87
N ALA A 272 42.74 20.94 -1.22
CA ALA A 272 42.65 21.60 -2.53
C ALA A 272 43.34 22.97 -2.58
N THR A 273 43.40 23.70 -1.46
CA THR A 273 43.82 25.11 -1.42
C THR A 273 44.94 25.42 -0.42
N GLY A 274 45.15 24.54 0.58
CA GLY A 274 46.01 24.82 1.73
C GLY A 274 45.34 25.64 2.85
N GLU A 275 44.12 26.13 2.67
CA GLU A 275 43.38 26.88 3.68
C GLU A 275 42.99 26.02 4.89
N GLU A 276 43.27 26.51 6.09
CA GLU A 276 42.81 25.91 7.35
C GLU A 276 41.64 26.73 7.91
N VAL A 277 40.45 26.14 7.87
CA VAL A 277 39.18 26.75 8.29
C VAL A 277 38.38 25.75 9.13
N SER A 278 37.63 26.21 10.13
CA SER A 278 36.76 25.32 10.92
C SER A 278 35.48 24.96 10.14
N ALA A 279 34.72 23.96 10.61
CA ALA A 279 33.45 23.61 9.98
C ALA A 279 32.38 24.70 10.16
N GLU A 280 32.41 25.44 11.28
CA GLU A 280 31.48 26.54 11.55
C GLU A 280 31.85 27.80 10.75
N ASP A 281 33.15 28.12 10.66
CA ASP A 281 33.62 29.28 9.88
C ASP A 281 33.44 29.09 8.37
N LEU A 282 33.47 27.84 7.88
CA LEU A 282 33.30 27.50 6.47
C LEU A 282 31.83 27.46 6.02
N GLY A 283 30.93 27.05 6.91
CA GLY A 283 29.55 26.73 6.54
C GLY A 283 28.62 26.49 7.72
N GLY A 284 28.83 27.20 8.83
CA GLY A 284 28.03 27.13 10.04
C GLY A 284 26.67 27.84 9.95
N GLY A 285 25.88 27.70 11.01
CA GLY A 285 24.52 28.25 11.07
C GLY A 285 24.47 29.76 10.94
N GLN A 286 25.40 30.46 11.61
CA GLN A 286 25.50 31.92 11.56
C GLN A 286 25.89 32.41 10.15
N LEU A 287 26.87 31.77 9.50
CA LEU A 287 27.31 32.14 8.14
C LEU A 287 26.18 32.01 7.12
N HIS A 288 25.39 30.94 7.20
CA HIS A 288 24.30 30.72 6.26
C HIS A 288 23.09 31.62 6.52
N SER A 289 22.80 31.93 7.78
CA SER A 289 21.63 32.74 8.16
C SER A 289 21.87 34.26 8.10
N SER A 290 23.12 34.74 8.16
CA SER A 290 23.41 36.19 8.17
C SER A 290 24.34 36.71 7.08
N ILE A 291 25.02 35.84 6.32
CA ILE A 291 25.97 36.26 5.28
C ILE A 291 25.58 35.75 3.89
N SER A 292 25.44 34.44 3.73
CA SER A 292 25.20 33.84 2.40
C SER A 292 23.72 33.68 2.01
N GLY A 293 22.80 33.65 2.98
CA GLY A 293 21.36 33.49 2.71
C GLY A 293 20.98 32.09 2.19
N VAL A 294 21.75 31.05 2.54
CA VAL A 294 21.45 29.65 2.21
C VAL A 294 20.41 29.05 3.19
N THR A 295 20.23 29.67 4.35
CA THR A 295 19.30 29.24 5.39
C THR A 295 18.46 30.42 5.85
N ASP A 296 17.16 30.22 6.03
CA ASP A 296 16.19 31.28 6.34
C ASP A 296 16.03 31.52 7.84
N TYR A 297 16.28 30.48 8.65
CA TYR A 297 16.13 30.55 10.11
C TYR A 297 17.29 29.88 10.86
N LEU A 298 17.81 30.59 11.86
CA LEU A 298 18.78 30.08 12.82
C LEU A 298 18.06 29.57 14.07
N ALA A 299 18.21 28.28 14.36
CA ALA A 299 17.75 27.63 15.59
C ALA A 299 18.91 27.54 16.60
N VAL A 300 18.60 27.59 17.91
CA VAL A 300 19.64 27.52 18.97
C VAL A 300 19.92 26.08 19.43
N ASP A 301 18.98 25.17 19.19
CA ASP A 301 19.08 23.74 19.45
C ASP A 301 18.09 22.96 18.56
N ASP A 302 18.12 21.63 18.66
CA ASP A 302 17.20 20.75 17.94
C ASP A 302 15.71 21.03 18.26
N ALA A 303 15.37 21.39 19.50
CA ALA A 303 13.99 21.60 19.92
C ALA A 303 13.40 22.89 19.32
N HIS A 304 14.17 23.98 19.33
CA HIS A 304 13.81 25.21 18.64
C HIS A 304 13.68 24.97 17.12
N ALA A 305 14.56 24.16 16.53
CA ALA A 305 14.48 23.82 15.11
C ALA A 305 13.18 23.08 14.74
N ILE A 306 12.70 22.18 15.60
CA ILE A 306 11.38 21.53 15.43
C ILE A 306 10.23 22.55 15.56
N VAL A 307 10.29 23.49 16.52
CA VAL A 307 9.28 24.57 16.65
C VAL A 307 9.22 25.43 15.38
N LEU A 308 10.37 25.78 14.80
CA LEU A 308 10.46 26.52 13.54
C LEU A 308 9.88 25.70 12.37
N ALA A 309 10.19 24.41 12.28
CA ALA A 309 9.69 23.54 11.22
C ALA A 309 8.16 23.39 11.26
N ARG A 310 7.59 23.24 12.46
CA ARG A 310 6.14 23.27 12.67
C ARG A 310 5.54 24.60 12.24
N ARG A 311 6.16 25.73 12.59
CA ARG A 311 5.72 27.07 12.17
C ARG A 311 5.74 27.26 10.64
N SER A 312 6.74 26.72 9.94
CA SER A 312 6.74 26.74 8.46
C SER A 312 5.55 25.96 7.92
N ILE A 313 5.23 24.77 8.48
CA ILE A 313 4.03 24.00 8.08
C ILE A 313 2.71 24.77 8.31
N SER A 314 2.52 25.41 9.47
CA SER A 314 1.28 26.16 9.74
C SER A 314 1.09 27.39 8.84
N ASN A 315 2.17 27.93 8.27
CA ASN A 315 2.12 29.03 7.31
C ASN A 315 1.83 28.61 5.86
N LEU A 316 1.83 27.31 5.52
CA LEU A 316 1.74 26.83 4.12
C LEU A 316 0.40 27.10 3.41
N ASN A 317 -0.66 27.49 4.14
CA ASN A 317 -2.03 27.51 3.63
C ASN A 317 -2.39 26.18 2.91
N TYR A 318 -2.02 25.07 3.53
CA TYR A 318 -2.23 23.72 3.02
C TYR A 318 -3.54 23.14 3.57
N PRO A 319 -4.29 22.30 2.82
CA PRO A 319 -5.41 21.56 3.37
C PRO A 319 -5.02 20.74 4.60
N THR A 320 -5.71 20.98 5.72
CA THR A 320 -5.59 20.21 6.95
C THR A 320 -6.49 18.97 6.90
N THR A 321 -5.96 17.81 7.23
CA THR A 321 -6.72 16.55 7.20
C THR A 321 -7.63 16.45 8.43
N SER A 322 -8.92 16.75 8.27
CA SER A 322 -9.89 16.70 9.37
C SER A 322 -10.51 15.31 9.61
N VAL A 323 -9.90 14.23 9.13
CA VAL A 323 -10.40 12.85 9.33
C VAL A 323 -9.91 12.35 10.69
N PRO A 324 -10.77 12.24 11.72
CA PRO A 324 -10.35 11.64 12.97
C PRO A 324 -10.35 10.13 12.76
N LEU A 325 -9.17 9.52 12.70
CA LEU A 325 -9.03 8.05 12.75
C LEU A 325 -9.38 7.49 14.14
N GLN A 326 -9.67 8.36 15.10
CA GLN A 326 -10.29 8.03 16.38
C GLN A 326 -11.82 8.23 16.27
N LEU A 327 -12.59 7.19 16.61
CA LEU A 327 -14.04 7.28 16.77
C LEU A 327 -14.37 8.22 17.95
N SER A 328 -14.73 9.47 17.65
CA SER A 328 -15.23 10.38 18.69
C SER A 328 -16.59 9.87 19.21
N PRO A 329 -16.77 9.65 20.53
CA PRO A 329 -18.04 9.19 21.08
C PRO A 329 -19.19 10.19 21.00
N THR A 330 -18.92 11.44 20.57
CA THR A 330 -19.83 12.59 20.72
C THR A 330 -20.42 13.11 19.41
N ALA A 331 -20.11 12.48 18.27
CA ALA A 331 -20.75 12.77 16.99
C ALA A 331 -21.74 11.65 16.63
N GLU A 332 -23.04 11.94 16.77
CA GLU A 332 -24.15 11.00 16.49
C GLU A 332 -24.30 10.64 14.98
N GLU A 333 -23.37 11.09 14.13
CA GLU A 333 -23.30 10.81 12.69
C GLU A 333 -21.90 10.35 12.23
N THR A 334 -21.15 9.59 13.04
CA THR A 334 -19.90 8.96 12.53
C THR A 334 -20.21 7.94 11.43
N THR A 335 -19.89 8.30 10.17
CA THR A 335 -20.13 7.45 8.99
C THR A 335 -19.18 6.27 8.85
N ILE A 336 -18.25 6.10 9.80
CA ILE A 336 -17.27 5.01 9.85
C ILE A 336 -17.83 3.93 10.76
N LYS A 337 -17.96 2.71 10.23
CA LYS A 337 -18.28 1.52 11.02
C LYS A 337 -17.02 0.67 11.16
N GLU A 338 -16.80 0.06 12.32
CA GLU A 338 -15.82 -1.02 12.42
C GLU A 338 -16.33 -2.30 11.72
N PRO A 339 -15.42 -3.23 11.35
CA PRO A 339 -15.81 -4.55 10.85
C PRO A 339 -16.60 -5.32 11.92
N LEU A 340 -17.45 -6.26 11.50
CA LEU A 340 -18.23 -7.10 12.41
C LEU A 340 -17.41 -8.22 13.07
N TYR A 341 -16.19 -8.47 12.57
CA TYR A 341 -15.29 -9.54 12.99
C TYR A 341 -13.93 -8.96 13.35
N ASP A 342 -13.27 -9.52 14.36
CA ASP A 342 -12.01 -8.98 14.89
C ASP A 342 -10.87 -9.12 13.85
N PRO A 343 -10.19 -8.02 13.46
CA PRO A 343 -8.99 -8.09 12.61
C PRO A 343 -7.88 -9.01 13.14
N ALA A 344 -7.82 -9.28 14.45
CA ALA A 344 -6.87 -10.24 15.03
C ALA A 344 -7.08 -11.68 14.53
N GLU A 345 -8.31 -12.06 14.14
CA GLU A 345 -8.62 -13.39 13.60
C GLU A 345 -7.92 -13.68 12.27
N LEU A 346 -7.46 -12.66 11.54
CA LEU A 346 -6.68 -12.82 10.30
C LEU A 346 -5.46 -13.73 10.47
N ASN A 347 -4.89 -13.77 11.67
CA ASN A 347 -3.76 -14.65 11.99
C ASN A 347 -4.12 -16.14 11.87
N GLY A 348 -5.29 -16.55 12.35
CA GLY A 348 -5.79 -17.93 12.27
C GLY A 348 -6.45 -18.29 10.94
N ILE A 349 -6.87 -17.29 10.16
CA ILE A 349 -7.52 -17.50 8.84
C ILE A 349 -6.50 -17.83 7.76
N VAL A 350 -5.35 -17.15 7.76
CA VAL A 350 -4.39 -17.19 6.64
C VAL A 350 -3.23 -18.15 6.89
N GLY A 351 -2.70 -18.18 8.12
CA GLY A 351 -1.58 -19.05 8.50
C GLY A 351 -0.33 -18.88 7.63
N THR A 352 0.56 -19.88 7.65
CA THR A 352 1.84 -19.84 6.92
C THR A 352 1.89 -20.76 5.69
N ASN A 353 1.00 -21.75 5.63
CA ASN A 353 0.96 -22.70 4.52
C ASN A 353 0.19 -22.15 3.31
N LEU A 354 0.88 -21.37 2.47
CA LEU A 354 0.35 -20.76 1.25
C LEU A 354 -0.13 -21.76 0.16
N ARG A 355 -0.07 -23.08 0.40
CA ARG A 355 -0.68 -24.11 -0.45
C ARG A 355 -2.15 -24.38 -0.08
N ARG A 356 -2.57 -24.06 1.15
CA ARG A 356 -3.99 -24.10 1.57
C ARG A 356 -4.73 -22.94 0.88
N GLN A 357 -5.98 -23.15 0.46
CA GLN A 357 -6.79 -22.05 -0.09
C GLN A 357 -7.17 -21.10 1.05
N ILE A 358 -6.77 -19.83 0.91
CA ILE A 358 -7.12 -18.78 1.87
C ILE A 358 -8.46 -18.14 1.43
N PRO A 359 -9.51 -18.15 2.26
CA PRO A 359 -10.81 -17.62 1.90
C PRO A 359 -10.79 -16.08 1.89
N VAL A 360 -10.63 -15.48 0.71
CA VAL A 360 -10.36 -14.03 0.61
C VAL A 360 -11.52 -13.15 1.09
N HIS A 361 -12.77 -13.63 1.05
CA HIS A 361 -13.92 -12.95 1.65
C HIS A 361 -13.76 -12.76 3.16
N GLU A 362 -13.14 -13.70 3.87
CA GLU A 362 -12.87 -13.58 5.31
C GLU A 362 -11.81 -12.51 5.61
N VAL A 363 -10.86 -12.30 4.69
CA VAL A 363 -9.89 -11.20 4.76
C VAL A 363 -10.59 -9.85 4.53
N ILE A 364 -11.43 -9.76 3.50
CA ILE A 364 -12.20 -8.54 3.18
C ILE A 364 -13.12 -8.17 4.35
N ALA A 365 -13.85 -9.14 4.92
CA ALA A 365 -14.80 -8.94 6.00
C ALA A 365 -14.18 -8.34 7.28
N ARG A 366 -12.87 -8.47 7.47
CA ARG A 366 -12.11 -7.97 8.65
C ARG A 366 -11.35 -6.66 8.39
N ILE A 367 -11.40 -6.11 7.17
CA ILE A 367 -10.77 -4.81 6.85
C ILE A 367 -11.77 -3.72 6.44
N VAL A 368 -12.95 -4.10 5.93
CA VAL A 368 -13.97 -3.16 5.45
C VAL A 368 -14.99 -2.77 6.52
N ASP A 369 -15.50 -1.55 6.41
CA ASP A 369 -16.46 -0.96 7.36
C ASP A 369 -17.75 -1.79 7.42
N GLY A 370 -18.17 -2.19 8.62
CA GLY A 370 -19.38 -3.00 8.85
C GLY A 370 -19.35 -4.38 8.18
N SER A 371 -18.18 -4.85 7.72
CA SER A 371 -18.05 -6.04 6.87
C SER A 371 -18.92 -6.00 5.59
N GLU A 372 -19.28 -4.80 5.11
CA GLU A 372 -20.11 -4.58 3.93
C GLU A 372 -19.27 -4.59 2.63
N PHE A 373 -19.51 -5.59 1.77
CA PHE A 373 -18.86 -5.76 0.47
C PHE A 373 -19.88 -6.03 -0.65
N ALA A 374 -20.06 -5.06 -1.54
CA ALA A 374 -20.91 -5.20 -2.72
C ALA A 374 -20.14 -5.90 -3.85
N GLU A 375 -20.17 -7.24 -3.86
CA GLU A 375 -19.42 -8.05 -4.84
C GLU A 375 -19.93 -7.88 -6.28
N PHE A 376 -19.02 -7.52 -7.18
CA PHE A 376 -19.24 -7.40 -8.62
C PHE A 376 -18.90 -8.71 -9.33
N LYS A 377 -19.78 -9.17 -10.23
CA LYS A 377 -19.62 -10.40 -11.03
C LYS A 377 -19.25 -11.63 -10.17
N ARG A 378 -19.92 -11.82 -9.03
CA ARG A 378 -19.69 -12.97 -8.12
C ARG A 378 -19.58 -14.31 -8.85
N ASP A 379 -20.53 -14.59 -9.74
CA ASP A 379 -20.68 -15.88 -10.42
C ASP A 379 -19.87 -16.02 -11.73
N TYR A 380 -18.93 -15.10 -12.01
CA TYR A 380 -18.08 -15.12 -13.20
C TYR A 380 -16.62 -14.86 -12.81
N GLY A 381 -15.66 -15.65 -13.31
CA GLY A 381 -14.24 -15.48 -12.99
C GLY A 381 -13.96 -15.50 -11.48
N SER A 382 -14.56 -16.44 -10.75
CA SER A 382 -14.62 -16.47 -9.28
C SER A 382 -13.27 -16.61 -8.55
N THR A 383 -12.18 -16.93 -9.26
CA THR A 383 -10.81 -16.88 -8.71
C THR A 383 -10.26 -15.45 -8.57
N LEU A 384 -10.96 -14.45 -9.10
CA LEU A 384 -10.73 -13.04 -8.79
C LEU A 384 -12.01 -12.44 -8.21
N VAL A 385 -11.99 -12.13 -6.93
CA VAL A 385 -13.07 -11.43 -6.22
C VAL A 385 -12.91 -9.94 -6.48
N THR A 386 -14.00 -9.26 -6.84
CA THR A 386 -14.01 -7.82 -7.12
C THR A 386 -15.27 -7.21 -6.54
N GLY A 387 -15.21 -6.01 -5.96
CA GLY A 387 -16.42 -5.38 -5.41
C GLY A 387 -16.14 -4.07 -4.69
N PHE A 388 -17.21 -3.37 -4.31
CA PHE A 388 -17.13 -2.06 -3.67
C PHE A 388 -17.32 -2.17 -2.15
N ALA A 389 -16.55 -1.40 -1.39
CA ALA A 389 -16.61 -1.35 0.07
C ALA A 389 -16.23 0.04 0.60
N ARG A 390 -16.20 0.20 1.92
CA ARG A 390 -15.57 1.35 2.59
C ARG A 390 -14.48 0.91 3.56
N ILE A 391 -13.46 1.75 3.73
CA ILE A 391 -12.41 1.59 4.73
C ILE A 391 -12.20 2.97 5.36
N PHE A 392 -12.47 3.11 6.67
CA PHE A 392 -12.49 4.41 7.37
C PHE A 392 -13.37 5.45 6.64
N GLY A 393 -14.56 5.03 6.19
CA GLY A 393 -15.51 5.85 5.46
C GLY A 393 -15.17 6.08 3.98
N HIS A 394 -13.91 5.92 3.56
CA HIS A 394 -13.48 6.11 2.17
C HIS A 394 -14.05 5.01 1.27
N GLN A 395 -14.73 5.40 0.18
CA GLN A 395 -15.23 4.48 -0.84
C GLN A 395 -14.05 3.86 -1.60
N VAL A 396 -13.99 2.53 -1.66
CA VAL A 396 -12.95 1.78 -2.38
C VAL A 396 -13.54 0.72 -3.31
N GLY A 397 -12.77 0.33 -4.32
CA GLY A 397 -12.96 -0.88 -5.11
C GLY A 397 -11.86 -1.89 -4.78
N ILE A 398 -12.22 -3.11 -4.42
CA ILE A 398 -11.27 -4.17 -4.05
C ILE A 398 -11.12 -5.14 -5.22
N VAL A 399 -9.89 -5.57 -5.48
CA VAL A 399 -9.52 -6.60 -6.47
C VAL A 399 -8.63 -7.63 -5.76
N ALA A 400 -9.15 -8.84 -5.54
CA ALA A 400 -8.58 -9.78 -4.57
C ALA A 400 -8.52 -11.22 -5.11
N ASN A 401 -7.38 -11.88 -4.95
CA ASN A 401 -7.22 -13.26 -5.45
C ASN A 401 -7.92 -14.29 -4.56
N ASN A 402 -8.60 -15.23 -5.20
CA ASN A 402 -9.21 -16.43 -4.60
C ASN A 402 -8.79 -17.70 -5.37
N GLY A 403 -7.57 -17.69 -5.93
CA GLY A 403 -7.03 -18.74 -6.80
C GLY A 403 -6.20 -18.18 -7.97
N ILE A 404 -5.83 -19.07 -8.90
CA ILE A 404 -5.11 -18.73 -10.14
C ILE A 404 -5.96 -17.89 -11.10
N LEU A 405 -5.33 -17.05 -11.92
CA LEU A 405 -6.03 -16.21 -12.89
C LEU A 405 -6.39 -16.97 -14.17
N PHE A 406 -7.68 -16.94 -14.52
CA PHE A 406 -8.21 -17.40 -15.81
C PHE A 406 -8.50 -16.20 -16.75
N SER A 407 -8.89 -16.49 -17.99
CA SER A 407 -9.34 -15.49 -18.97
C SER A 407 -10.50 -14.66 -18.43
N GLU A 408 -11.48 -15.33 -17.82
CA GLU A 408 -12.68 -14.77 -17.24
C GLU A 408 -12.34 -13.85 -16.06
N SER A 409 -11.42 -14.29 -15.19
CA SER A 409 -10.91 -13.52 -14.07
C SER A 409 -10.24 -12.23 -14.54
N SER A 410 -9.45 -12.31 -15.62
CA SER A 410 -8.78 -11.14 -16.21
C SER A 410 -9.75 -10.16 -16.87
N LEU A 411 -10.75 -10.67 -17.59
CA LEU A 411 -11.83 -9.87 -18.20
C LEU A 411 -12.74 -9.22 -17.14
N LYS A 412 -12.96 -9.89 -16.00
CA LYS A 412 -13.65 -9.34 -14.83
C LYS A 412 -12.85 -8.21 -14.19
N GLY A 413 -11.57 -8.44 -13.93
CA GLY A 413 -10.67 -7.46 -13.31
C GLY A 413 -10.51 -6.20 -14.15
N ALA A 414 -10.29 -6.33 -15.46
CA ALA A 414 -10.19 -5.20 -16.39
C ALA A 414 -11.46 -4.31 -16.33
N HIS A 415 -12.63 -4.89 -16.54
CA HIS A 415 -13.90 -4.16 -16.48
C HIS A 415 -14.15 -3.54 -15.09
N PHE A 416 -13.82 -4.23 -14.00
CA PHE A 416 -13.98 -3.65 -12.66
C PHE A 416 -13.06 -2.44 -12.42
N ILE A 417 -11.82 -2.49 -12.93
CA ILE A 417 -10.88 -1.36 -12.89
C ILE A 417 -11.39 -0.19 -13.75
N GLU A 418 -11.95 -0.45 -14.94
CA GLU A 418 -12.61 0.57 -15.77
C GLU A 418 -13.75 1.27 -15.01
N LEU A 419 -14.59 0.53 -14.28
CA LEU A 419 -15.66 1.10 -13.45
C LEU A 419 -15.10 1.96 -12.31
N CYS A 420 -14.03 1.53 -11.64
CA CYS A 420 -13.41 2.30 -10.56
C CYS A 420 -12.76 3.57 -11.09
N ALA A 421 -12.02 3.48 -12.19
CA ALA A 421 -11.41 4.61 -12.90
C ALA A 421 -12.45 5.65 -13.35
N GLN A 422 -13.53 5.21 -14.01
CA GLN A 422 -14.62 6.09 -14.46
C GLN A 422 -15.28 6.84 -13.29
N ARG A 423 -15.40 6.19 -12.13
CA ARG A 423 -16.04 6.72 -10.92
C ARG A 423 -15.07 7.45 -9.98
N LYS A 424 -13.79 7.54 -10.33
CA LYS A 424 -12.70 8.07 -9.48
C LYS A 424 -12.60 7.38 -8.12
N ILE A 425 -12.86 6.07 -8.07
CA ILE A 425 -12.81 5.25 -6.85
C ILE A 425 -11.40 4.63 -6.70
N PRO A 426 -10.70 4.83 -5.57
CA PRO A 426 -9.44 4.16 -5.25
C PRO A 426 -9.52 2.63 -5.31
N LEU A 427 -8.42 2.00 -5.72
CA LEU A 427 -8.31 0.55 -5.88
C LEU A 427 -7.43 -0.08 -4.80
N ILE A 428 -7.93 -1.12 -4.15
CA ILE A 428 -7.19 -1.97 -3.20
C ILE A 428 -6.95 -3.34 -3.83
N PHE A 429 -5.69 -3.71 -4.02
CA PHE A 429 -5.29 -5.02 -4.53
C PHE A 429 -4.86 -5.93 -3.37
N LEU A 430 -5.53 -7.07 -3.21
CA LEU A 430 -5.16 -8.08 -2.22
C LEU A 430 -4.50 -9.25 -2.96
N GLN A 431 -3.18 -9.38 -2.86
CA GLN A 431 -2.40 -10.38 -3.59
C GLN A 431 -2.25 -11.70 -2.80
N ASN A 432 -2.78 -12.76 -3.42
CA ASN A 432 -2.45 -14.15 -3.12
C ASN A 432 -2.54 -14.97 -4.41
N ILE A 433 -1.53 -14.82 -5.27
CA ILE A 433 -1.51 -15.29 -6.65
C ILE A 433 -0.26 -16.10 -6.96
N SER A 434 -0.46 -17.37 -7.32
CA SER A 434 0.58 -18.29 -7.79
C SER A 434 0.81 -18.23 -9.31
N GLY A 435 -0.08 -17.58 -10.07
CA GLY A 435 0.07 -17.35 -11.51
C GLY A 435 -1.25 -17.41 -12.30
N PHE A 436 -1.11 -17.48 -13.62
CA PHE A 436 -2.21 -17.72 -14.55
C PHE A 436 -2.40 -19.22 -14.80
N MET A 437 -3.58 -19.63 -15.26
CA MET A 437 -3.80 -20.97 -15.79
C MET A 437 -2.91 -21.22 -17.01
N VAL A 438 -2.30 -22.41 -17.08
CA VAL A 438 -1.38 -22.84 -18.15
C VAL A 438 -1.97 -24.00 -18.94
N GLY A 439 -1.56 -24.15 -20.19
CA GLY A 439 -1.93 -25.28 -21.05
C GLY A 439 -2.48 -24.86 -22.41
N ALA A 440 -2.47 -25.79 -23.37
CA ALA A 440 -2.79 -25.49 -24.77
C ALA A 440 -4.18 -24.88 -24.97
N ASP A 441 -5.18 -25.27 -24.18
CA ASP A 441 -6.54 -24.74 -24.32
C ASP A 441 -6.72 -23.36 -23.67
N ALA A 442 -5.94 -23.04 -22.62
CA ALA A 442 -5.87 -21.69 -22.08
C ALA A 442 -5.25 -20.72 -23.10
N GLU A 443 -4.18 -21.14 -23.79
CA GLU A 443 -3.55 -20.37 -24.86
C GLU A 443 -4.47 -20.18 -26.08
N LYS A 444 -5.13 -21.24 -26.56
CA LYS A 444 -6.17 -21.14 -27.61
C LYS A 444 -7.33 -20.22 -27.20
N GLY A 445 -7.73 -20.27 -25.93
CA GLY A 445 -8.74 -19.39 -25.32
C GLY A 445 -8.27 -17.93 -25.15
N GLY A 446 -7.01 -17.63 -25.47
CA GLY A 446 -6.46 -16.28 -25.44
C GLY A 446 -6.09 -15.78 -24.04
N ILE A 447 -5.67 -16.66 -23.13
CA ILE A 447 -5.23 -16.31 -21.76
C ILE A 447 -4.26 -15.11 -21.77
N ALA A 448 -3.28 -15.11 -22.69
CA ALA A 448 -2.34 -14.01 -22.86
C ALA A 448 -3.00 -12.67 -23.23
N LYS A 449 -3.94 -12.64 -24.19
CA LYS A 449 -4.62 -11.39 -24.58
C LYS A 449 -5.65 -10.92 -23.54
N ASN A 450 -6.18 -11.83 -22.72
CA ASN A 450 -7.12 -11.48 -21.65
C ASN A 450 -6.39 -10.99 -20.40
N GLY A 451 -5.28 -11.63 -20.03
CA GLY A 451 -4.34 -11.11 -19.03
C GLY A 451 -3.77 -9.75 -19.41
N ALA A 452 -3.43 -9.53 -20.70
CA ALA A 452 -3.01 -8.23 -21.19
C ALA A 452 -4.05 -7.12 -20.95
N LYS A 453 -5.36 -7.39 -21.09
CA LYS A 453 -6.40 -6.40 -20.77
C LYS A 453 -6.36 -6.00 -19.29
N LEU A 454 -6.22 -6.97 -18.38
CA LEU A 454 -6.07 -6.69 -16.94
C LEU A 454 -4.85 -5.81 -16.68
N VAL A 455 -3.69 -6.16 -17.25
CA VAL A 455 -2.44 -5.41 -17.10
C VAL A 455 -2.55 -3.99 -17.68
N THR A 456 -3.17 -3.80 -18.86
CA THR A 456 -3.45 -2.48 -19.43
C THR A 456 -4.35 -1.65 -18.51
N ALA A 457 -5.39 -2.25 -17.92
CA ALA A 457 -6.27 -1.55 -17.00
C ALA A 457 -5.54 -1.12 -15.72
N VAL A 458 -4.75 -2.00 -15.10
CA VAL A 458 -3.92 -1.69 -13.92
C VAL A 458 -2.90 -0.60 -14.20
N ALA A 459 -2.21 -0.66 -15.35
CA ALA A 459 -1.19 0.30 -15.72
C ALA A 459 -1.75 1.71 -15.92
N CYS A 460 -2.86 1.83 -16.67
CA CYS A 460 -3.42 3.13 -17.06
C CYS A 460 -4.39 3.73 -16.04
N ALA A 461 -4.85 3.00 -15.03
CA ALA A 461 -5.75 3.56 -14.02
C ALA A 461 -5.03 4.60 -13.13
N ASP A 462 -5.45 5.87 -13.23
CA ASP A 462 -4.86 7.01 -12.53
C ASP A 462 -5.50 7.31 -11.15
N VAL A 463 -6.51 6.52 -10.74
CA VAL A 463 -7.00 6.52 -9.35
C VAL A 463 -5.91 6.03 -8.39
N PRO A 464 -5.91 6.43 -7.10
CA PRO A 464 -4.99 5.87 -6.12
C PRO A 464 -5.12 4.34 -6.04
N LYS A 465 -3.99 3.65 -6.23
CA LYS A 465 -3.86 2.19 -6.15
C LYS A 465 -3.05 1.81 -4.92
N PHE A 466 -3.52 0.86 -4.13
CA PHE A 466 -2.82 0.34 -2.96
C PHE A 466 -2.77 -1.18 -3.03
N THR A 467 -1.67 -1.78 -2.57
CA THR A 467 -1.46 -3.22 -2.70
C THR A 467 -1.07 -3.83 -1.36
N VAL A 468 -1.71 -4.94 -0.99
CA VAL A 468 -1.35 -5.74 0.20
C VAL A 468 -1.11 -7.18 -0.25
N VAL A 469 0.12 -7.68 -0.08
CA VAL A 469 0.45 -9.09 -0.34
C VAL A 469 0.23 -9.86 0.95
N PHE A 470 -0.85 -10.65 1.00
CA PHE A 470 -1.25 -11.44 2.17
C PHE A 470 -0.90 -12.93 2.04
N GLY A 471 -0.46 -13.35 0.85
CA GLY A 471 0.00 -14.70 0.56
C GLY A 471 1.08 -14.72 -0.50
N SER A 472 0.86 -15.43 -1.61
CA SER A 472 1.82 -15.50 -2.71
C SER A 472 1.73 -14.29 -3.67
N SER A 473 2.87 -13.89 -4.24
CA SER A 473 2.97 -12.94 -5.36
C SER A 473 3.95 -13.51 -6.38
N ALA A 474 3.47 -14.40 -7.25
CA ALA A 474 4.30 -15.11 -8.22
C ALA A 474 4.09 -14.63 -9.68
N GLY A 475 5.21 -14.45 -10.39
CA GLY A 475 5.26 -14.29 -11.85
C GLY A 475 4.33 -13.21 -12.40
N ALA A 476 3.67 -13.51 -13.53
CA ALA A 476 2.74 -12.58 -14.18
C ALA A 476 1.54 -12.19 -13.30
N GLY A 477 1.23 -12.96 -12.25
CA GLY A 477 0.19 -12.64 -11.28
C GLY A 477 0.49 -11.34 -10.51
N ASN A 478 1.76 -11.12 -10.15
CA ASN A 478 2.21 -9.86 -9.55
C ASN A 478 1.86 -8.64 -10.42
N TYR A 479 2.00 -8.79 -11.74
CA TYR A 479 1.75 -7.71 -12.70
C TYR A 479 0.26 -7.37 -12.81
N GLY A 480 -0.58 -8.39 -13.02
CA GLY A 480 -2.04 -8.24 -13.12
C GLY A 480 -2.71 -7.75 -11.84
N MET A 481 -2.03 -7.81 -10.69
CA MET A 481 -2.54 -7.41 -9.38
C MET A 481 -1.87 -6.16 -8.80
N CYS A 482 -1.29 -5.29 -9.65
CA CYS A 482 -0.65 -4.03 -9.23
C CYS A 482 0.55 -4.20 -8.28
N GLY A 483 1.47 -5.10 -8.61
CA GLY A 483 2.79 -5.21 -7.97
C GLY A 483 3.67 -3.96 -8.18
N ARG A 484 4.87 -3.97 -7.59
CA ARG A 484 5.75 -2.80 -7.46
C ARG A 484 5.99 -1.99 -8.75
N ALA A 485 6.06 -2.66 -9.91
CA ALA A 485 6.29 -2.04 -11.21
C ALA A 485 5.09 -1.24 -11.77
N TYR A 486 3.90 -1.33 -11.14
CA TYR A 486 2.67 -0.66 -11.57
C TYR A 486 2.32 0.59 -10.73
N SER A 487 3.32 1.07 -9.97
CA SER A 487 3.25 2.25 -9.11
C SER A 487 1.99 2.34 -8.24
N PRO A 488 1.72 1.34 -7.37
CA PRO A 488 0.82 1.56 -6.25
C PRO A 488 1.39 2.66 -5.34
N ARG A 489 0.50 3.55 -4.85
CA ARG A 489 0.83 4.65 -3.95
C ARG A 489 1.58 4.15 -2.73
N MET A 490 1.12 3.04 -2.17
CA MET A 490 1.82 2.23 -1.15
C MET A 490 1.58 0.73 -1.42
N LEU A 491 2.60 -0.09 -1.20
CA LEU A 491 2.52 -1.56 -1.26
C LEU A 491 3.06 -2.15 0.04
N PHE A 492 2.29 -2.99 0.72
CA PHE A 492 2.69 -3.66 1.95
C PHE A 492 2.68 -5.18 1.80
N MET A 493 3.45 -5.87 2.63
CA MET A 493 3.44 -7.34 2.72
C MET A 493 3.08 -7.80 4.13
N TRP A 494 2.50 -8.99 4.25
CA TRP A 494 2.35 -9.68 5.54
C TRP A 494 3.58 -10.55 5.86
N PRO A 495 3.81 -10.95 7.13
CA PRO A 495 5.02 -11.68 7.52
C PRO A 495 5.14 -13.07 6.88
N ASN A 496 4.01 -13.70 6.55
CA ASN A 496 3.92 -14.99 5.85
C ASN A 496 4.06 -14.87 4.31
N ALA A 497 4.00 -13.66 3.76
CA ALA A 497 3.89 -13.46 2.33
C ALA A 497 5.19 -13.82 1.59
N LYS A 498 5.05 -14.36 0.38
CA LYS A 498 6.17 -14.76 -0.48
C LYS A 498 6.07 -14.13 -1.86
N ILE A 499 7.17 -13.54 -2.34
CA ILE A 499 7.27 -12.90 -3.66
C ILE A 499 8.34 -13.57 -4.52
N GLY A 500 8.11 -13.76 -5.82
CA GLY A 500 9.13 -14.35 -6.69
C GLY A 500 8.70 -14.46 -8.16
N VAL A 501 9.65 -14.82 -9.03
CA VAL A 501 9.35 -15.05 -10.46
C VAL A 501 8.47 -16.29 -10.67
N MET A 502 8.65 -17.32 -9.83
CA MET A 502 7.81 -18.51 -9.69
C MET A 502 8.14 -19.20 -8.36
N GLY A 503 7.43 -20.27 -7.98
CA GLY A 503 7.76 -21.02 -6.75
C GLY A 503 9.12 -21.72 -6.81
N SER A 504 9.79 -21.91 -5.67
CA SER A 504 11.14 -22.51 -5.61
C SER A 504 11.21 -23.89 -6.27
N GLU A 505 10.21 -24.74 -6.03
CA GLU A 505 10.07 -26.06 -6.67
C GLU A 505 9.92 -25.99 -8.18
N GLN A 506 9.19 -24.99 -8.70
CA GLN A 506 9.01 -24.79 -10.14
C GLN A 506 10.30 -24.31 -10.80
N LEU A 507 11.00 -23.35 -10.16
CA LEU A 507 12.23 -22.78 -10.70
C LEU A 507 13.38 -23.79 -10.72
N SER A 508 13.54 -24.59 -9.66
CA SER A 508 14.52 -25.69 -9.63
C SER A 508 14.25 -26.71 -10.74
N ALA A 509 13.02 -27.20 -10.87
CA ALA A 509 12.66 -28.18 -11.91
C ALA A 509 12.87 -27.64 -13.34
N VAL A 510 12.56 -26.35 -13.59
CA VAL A 510 12.84 -25.71 -14.89
C VAL A 510 14.34 -25.57 -15.13
N MET A 511 15.13 -25.21 -14.13
CA MET A 511 16.59 -25.07 -14.28
C MET A 511 17.28 -26.41 -14.57
N GLU A 512 16.84 -27.50 -13.93
CA GLU A 512 17.26 -28.87 -14.23
C GLU A 512 16.86 -29.28 -15.66
N ALA A 513 15.61 -29.02 -16.07
CA ALA A 513 15.11 -29.36 -17.39
C ALA A 513 15.81 -28.64 -18.56
N VAL A 514 16.34 -27.42 -18.34
CA VAL A 514 17.17 -26.69 -19.34
C VAL A 514 18.65 -27.06 -19.29
N GLY A 515 19.02 -28.15 -18.60
CA GLY A 515 20.37 -28.72 -18.64
C GLY A 515 21.41 -27.97 -17.81
N ARG A 516 21.01 -27.18 -16.81
CA ARG A 516 21.95 -26.70 -15.79
C ARG A 516 22.18 -27.83 -14.77
N ALA A 517 23.41 -27.93 -14.26
CA ALA A 517 23.71 -28.84 -13.17
C ALA A 517 22.80 -28.53 -11.97
N ALA A 518 22.29 -29.59 -11.31
CA ALA A 518 21.45 -29.44 -10.13
C ALA A 518 22.26 -28.77 -9.00
N ASP A 519 21.94 -27.50 -8.73
CA ASP A 519 22.43 -26.75 -7.58
C ASP A 519 21.55 -27.12 -6.37
N PRO A 520 22.03 -27.92 -5.40
CA PRO A 520 21.22 -28.37 -4.28
C PRO A 520 20.81 -27.23 -3.34
N GLU A 521 21.53 -26.10 -3.37
CA GLU A 521 21.23 -24.92 -2.55
C GLU A 521 20.24 -23.97 -3.23
N LEU A 522 20.00 -24.13 -4.55
CA LEU A 522 19.11 -23.28 -5.34
C LEU A 522 17.73 -23.13 -4.70
N LYS A 523 17.10 -24.23 -4.26
CA LYS A 523 15.76 -24.19 -3.65
C LYS A 523 15.76 -23.33 -2.38
N ALA A 524 16.71 -23.57 -1.49
CA ALA A 524 16.85 -22.83 -0.23
C ALA A 524 17.18 -21.34 -0.46
N ARG A 525 18.01 -21.04 -1.46
CA ARG A 525 18.30 -19.66 -1.89
C ARG A 525 17.03 -18.96 -2.37
N ILE A 526 16.26 -19.56 -3.29
CA ILE A 526 15.00 -18.98 -3.79
C ILE A 526 13.98 -18.82 -2.64
N ASP A 527 13.88 -19.81 -1.76
CA ASP A 527 12.96 -19.74 -0.62
C ASP A 527 13.30 -18.55 0.31
N ARG A 528 14.58 -18.30 0.61
CA ARG A 528 15.05 -17.11 1.36
C ARG A 528 14.82 -15.80 0.59
N GLU A 529 15.16 -15.77 -0.70
CA GLU A 529 14.97 -14.60 -1.58
C GLU A 529 13.48 -14.23 -1.74
N SER A 530 12.57 -15.18 -1.47
CA SER A 530 11.12 -14.96 -1.54
C SER A 530 10.50 -14.37 -0.27
N GLU A 531 11.19 -14.35 0.86
CA GLU A 531 10.63 -13.93 2.15
C GLU A 531 10.32 -12.42 2.19
N ALA A 532 9.24 -12.05 2.88
CA ALA A 532 8.85 -10.65 3.10
C ALA A 532 9.98 -9.79 3.70
N VAL A 533 10.83 -10.36 4.57
CA VAL A 533 12.01 -9.67 5.13
C VAL A 533 13.04 -9.35 4.04
N PHE A 534 13.33 -10.30 3.15
CA PHE A 534 14.29 -10.11 2.04
C PHE A 534 13.80 -9.06 1.04
N SER A 535 12.50 -9.07 0.76
CA SER A 535 11.76 -8.10 -0.05
C SER A 535 11.83 -6.68 0.52
N SER A 536 11.50 -6.52 1.80
CA SER A 536 11.39 -5.22 2.45
C SER A 536 12.75 -4.58 2.69
N ALA A 537 13.77 -5.40 2.97
CA ALA A 537 15.17 -4.96 2.98
C ALA A 537 15.59 -4.26 1.68
N ARG A 538 15.01 -4.67 0.54
CA ARG A 538 15.31 -4.20 -0.83
C ARG A 538 14.29 -3.21 -1.39
N LEU A 539 13.29 -2.77 -0.61
CA LEU A 539 12.22 -1.86 -1.01
C LEU A 539 11.40 -2.33 -2.23
N TRP A 540 11.16 -3.65 -2.34
CA TRP A 540 10.13 -4.16 -3.26
C TRP A 540 8.72 -3.85 -2.72
N ASP A 541 8.61 -3.68 -1.41
CA ASP A 541 7.48 -3.15 -0.65
C ASP A 541 7.86 -1.89 0.15
N ASP A 542 6.86 -1.24 0.72
CA ASP A 542 6.96 -0.07 1.61
C ASP A 542 6.87 -0.46 3.10
N GLY A 543 6.91 -1.76 3.42
CA GLY A 543 6.91 -2.29 4.79
C GLY A 543 6.22 -3.65 4.91
N VAL A 544 6.70 -4.45 5.88
CA VAL A 544 5.98 -5.64 6.35
C VAL A 544 5.10 -5.24 7.53
N ILE A 545 3.81 -5.60 7.49
CA ILE A 545 2.81 -5.20 8.50
C ILE A 545 2.15 -6.44 9.12
N PRO A 546 1.81 -6.45 10.42
CA PRO A 546 0.98 -7.49 11.01
C PRO A 546 -0.39 -7.57 10.32
N PRO A 547 -0.95 -8.78 10.07
CA PRO A 547 -2.23 -8.93 9.38
C PRO A 547 -3.36 -8.06 9.94
N ALA A 548 -3.51 -8.03 11.26
CA ALA A 548 -4.52 -7.25 11.98
C ALA A 548 -4.42 -5.73 11.77
N GLN A 549 -3.23 -5.20 11.45
CA GLN A 549 -3.03 -3.76 11.21
C GLN A 549 -3.38 -3.31 9.80
N THR A 550 -3.72 -4.24 8.88
CA THR A 550 -4.02 -3.94 7.47
C THR A 550 -5.09 -2.85 7.31
N ARG A 551 -6.15 -2.90 8.11
CA ARG A 551 -7.22 -1.88 8.11
C ARG A 551 -6.68 -0.49 8.43
N GLN A 552 -5.94 -0.34 9.53
CA GLN A 552 -5.37 0.94 9.98
C GLN A 552 -4.36 1.50 8.98
N VAL A 553 -3.47 0.64 8.46
CA VAL A 553 -2.46 1.02 7.46
C VAL A 553 -3.12 1.50 6.17
N LEU A 554 -4.15 0.80 5.68
CA LEU A 554 -4.93 1.25 4.52
C LEU A 554 -5.69 2.55 4.80
N GLY A 555 -6.25 2.73 6.00
CA GLY A 555 -6.88 3.99 6.43
C GLY A 555 -5.93 5.18 6.36
N LEU A 556 -4.73 5.05 6.95
CA LEU A 556 -3.67 6.07 6.87
C LEU A 556 -3.22 6.33 5.43
N SER A 557 -3.08 5.28 4.63
CA SER A 557 -2.68 5.38 3.22
C SER A 557 -3.74 6.09 2.36
N LEU A 558 -5.02 5.82 2.60
CA LEU A 558 -6.16 6.47 1.95
C LEU A 558 -6.26 7.94 2.37
N ALA A 559 -6.13 8.24 3.67
CA ALA A 559 -6.13 9.60 4.19
C ALA A 559 -4.99 10.44 3.57
N ALA A 560 -3.78 9.89 3.47
CA ALA A 560 -2.65 10.56 2.82
C ALA A 560 -2.88 10.83 1.32
N ALA A 561 -3.48 9.88 0.59
CA ALA A 561 -3.73 10.03 -0.85
C ALA A 561 -4.93 10.93 -1.20
N LEU A 562 -5.86 11.14 -0.27
CA LEU A 562 -7.16 11.78 -0.53
C LEU A 562 -7.41 13.06 0.29
N GLY A 563 -6.72 13.28 1.41
CA GLY A 563 -6.94 14.41 2.32
C GLY A 563 -6.26 15.72 1.91
N GLY A 564 -5.20 15.65 1.09
CA GLY A 564 -4.41 16.81 0.64
C GLY A 564 -4.97 17.53 -0.60
N LYS A 565 -4.10 18.28 -1.30
CA LYS A 565 -4.40 18.97 -2.57
C LYS A 565 -4.66 18.01 -3.73
N THR A 566 -5.78 17.28 -3.73
CA THR A 566 -6.13 16.38 -4.84
C THR A 566 -6.25 17.12 -6.17
N ASP A 567 -5.98 16.42 -7.28
CA ASP A 567 -6.18 16.97 -8.63
C ASP A 567 -7.60 16.59 -9.11
N PRO A 568 -8.51 17.55 -9.29
CA PRO A 568 -9.88 17.25 -9.72
C PRO A 568 -9.95 16.78 -11.16
N ASP A 569 -8.97 17.12 -12.00
CA ASP A 569 -9.00 16.94 -13.46
C ASP A 569 -8.23 15.71 -13.94
N VAL A 570 -7.61 14.94 -13.04
CA VAL A 570 -7.06 13.62 -13.35
C VAL A 570 -8.16 12.72 -13.94
N GLN A 571 -7.93 12.29 -15.17
CA GLN A 571 -8.78 11.39 -15.95
C GLN A 571 -7.95 10.23 -16.46
N THR A 572 -8.29 9.01 -16.03
CA THR A 572 -7.73 7.78 -16.58
C THR A 572 -7.90 7.72 -18.10
N ARG A 573 -6.78 7.52 -18.81
CA ARG A 573 -6.78 7.26 -20.26
C ARG A 573 -6.18 5.89 -20.54
N PHE A 574 -7.04 4.91 -20.81
CA PHE A 574 -6.61 3.55 -21.14
C PHE A 574 -5.87 3.50 -22.49
N GLY A 575 -4.81 2.69 -22.54
CA GLY A 575 -4.18 2.27 -23.79
C GLY A 575 -5.09 1.34 -24.60
N VAL A 576 -4.63 0.94 -25.79
CA VAL A 576 -5.40 0.08 -26.69
C VAL A 576 -5.56 -1.32 -26.09
N PHE A 577 -6.79 -1.70 -25.75
CA PHE A 577 -7.13 -3.06 -25.33
C PHE A 577 -7.07 -4.04 -26.52
N ARG A 578 -6.30 -5.12 -26.37
CA ARG A 578 -6.26 -6.23 -27.33
C ARG A 578 -7.46 -7.16 -27.13
N MET A 579 -8.50 -6.97 -27.93
CA MET A 579 -9.78 -7.71 -27.82
C MET A 579 -9.65 -9.21 -28.10
#